data_AF-A0A1H3CDY4-F1
#
_entry.id   AF-A0A1H3CDY4-F1
#
_cell.length_a   1.000
_cell.length_b   1.000
_cell.length_c   1.000
_cell.angle_alpha   90.00
_cell.angle_beta   90.00
_cell.angle_gamma   90.00
#
_symmetry.space_group_name_H-M   'P 1'
#
loop_
_entity.id
_entity.type
_entity.pdbx_description
1 polymer ?
#
loop_
_entity_poly.entity_id
_entity_poly.type
_entity_poly.pdbx_seq_one_letter_code
_entity_poly.pdbx_strand_id
1 'polypeptide(L)'
;MADKTPSMKVKKGDSVVVLSGKDRGAKGRVIAAFPKTQKVLVEGIGRVKKHTRISTSQRGAQSGGIVTQEAAIHVSNVMVIDSEDKPTRVGYRKDEEGRSIRVSRRTGKDL
;
A
#
# COMPACT_ATOMS: atom_id res chain seq x y z
N MET A 1 10.64 -20.47 17.10
CA MET A 1 10.04 -20.53 15.74
C MET A 1 10.49 -19.29 14.99
N ALA A 2 11.18 -19.43 13.86
CA ALA A 2 11.67 -18.27 13.11
C ALA A 2 10.49 -17.52 12.45
N ASP A 3 10.42 -16.20 12.66
CA ASP A 3 9.44 -15.28 12.06
C ASP A 3 9.66 -15.20 10.53
N LYS A 4 9.10 -16.16 9.79
CA LYS A 4 9.21 -16.21 8.33
C LYS A 4 8.33 -15.14 7.72
N THR A 5 8.95 -14.03 7.30
CA THR A 5 8.25 -12.96 6.60
C THR A 5 7.73 -13.46 5.25
N PRO A 6 6.42 -13.38 4.97
CA PRO A 6 5.88 -13.83 3.70
C PRO A 6 6.31 -12.88 2.57
N SER A 7 6.53 -13.45 1.38
CA SER A 7 6.90 -12.68 0.20
C SER A 7 5.73 -11.78 -0.23
N MET A 8 5.99 -10.47 -0.35
CA MET A 8 5.03 -9.45 -0.75
C MET A 8 5.47 -8.81 -2.07
N LYS A 9 4.55 -8.74 -3.05
CA LYS A 9 4.83 -8.20 -4.39
C LYS A 9 4.64 -6.69 -4.51
N VAL A 10 3.83 -6.11 -3.61
CA VAL A 10 3.57 -4.66 -3.53
C VAL A 10 4.64 -4.00 -2.66
N LYS A 11 5.19 -2.88 -3.11
CA LYS A 11 6.22 -2.12 -2.40
C LYS A 11 5.72 -0.71 -2.06
N LYS A 12 6.42 -0.04 -1.13
CA LYS A 12 6.22 1.38 -0.86
C LYS A 12 6.47 2.19 -2.14
N GLY A 13 5.58 3.14 -2.43
CA GLY A 13 5.65 3.99 -3.61
C GLY A 13 4.90 3.46 -4.83
N ASP A 14 4.46 2.20 -4.83
CA ASP A 14 3.62 1.67 -5.91
C ASP A 14 2.26 2.38 -5.94
N SER A 15 1.75 2.62 -7.14
CA SER A 15 0.35 3.00 -7.37
C SER A 15 -0.50 1.73 -7.39
N VAL A 16 -1.57 1.70 -6.62
CA VAL A 16 -2.45 0.53 -6.50
C VAL A 16 -3.92 0.90 -6.65
N VAL A 17 -4.72 -0.06 -7.08
CA VAL A 17 -6.18 0.00 -7.07
C VAL A 17 -6.75 -1.06 -6.14
N VAL A 18 -7.84 -0.73 -5.45
CA VAL A 18 -8.55 -1.65 -4.56
C VAL A 18 -9.51 -2.52 -5.37
N LEU A 19 -9.35 -3.84 -5.27
CA LEU A 19 -10.17 -4.83 -5.96
C LEU A 19 -11.46 -5.16 -5.21
N SER A 20 -11.38 -5.19 -3.87
CA SER A 20 -12.44 -5.67 -2.99
C SER A 20 -12.46 -4.90 -1.67
N GLY A 21 -13.63 -4.88 -1.02
CA GLY A 21 -13.85 -4.16 0.24
C GLY A 21 -14.58 -2.83 0.03
N LYS A 22 -14.59 -2.02 1.09
CA LYS A 22 -15.36 -0.77 1.16
C LYS A 22 -14.97 0.25 0.08
N ASP A 23 -13.68 0.36 -0.19
CA ASP A 23 -13.12 1.36 -1.11
C ASP A 23 -12.84 0.77 -2.51
N ARG A 24 -13.62 -0.25 -2.93
CA ARG A 24 -13.45 -0.93 -4.23
C ARG A 24 -13.44 0.07 -5.40
N GLY A 25 -12.45 -0.04 -6.27
CA GLY A 25 -12.25 0.82 -7.43
C GLY A 25 -11.43 2.09 -7.15
N ALA A 26 -11.20 2.45 -5.89
CA ALA A 26 -10.34 3.57 -5.56
C ALA A 26 -8.88 3.28 -5.91
N LYS A 27 -8.19 4.29 -6.44
CA LYS A 27 -6.74 4.28 -6.71
C LYS A 27 -6.02 5.08 -5.62
N GLY A 28 -4.80 4.69 -5.30
CA GLY A 28 -3.96 5.44 -4.35
C GLY A 28 -2.51 4.96 -4.35
N ARG A 29 -1.62 5.74 -3.75
CA ARG A 29 -0.20 5.41 -3.61
C ARG A 29 0.05 4.67 -2.30
N VAL A 30 0.92 3.66 -2.32
CA VAL A 30 1.31 2.93 -1.11
C VAL A 30 2.30 3.79 -0.29
N ILE A 31 1.84 4.26 0.87
CA ILE A 31 2.63 5.04 1.83
C ILE A 31 3.60 4.12 2.60
N ALA A 32 3.10 2.97 3.03
CA ALA A 32 3.87 2.00 3.78
C ALA A 32 3.41 0.57 3.47
N ALA A 33 4.35 -0.37 3.47
CA ALA A 33 4.07 -1.79 3.34
C ALA A 33 4.50 -2.52 4.61
N PHE A 34 3.69 -3.45 5.09
CA PHE A 34 3.93 -4.26 6.27
C PHE A 34 3.99 -5.75 5.88
N PRO A 35 5.14 -6.25 5.40
CA PRO A 35 5.27 -7.63 4.92
C PRO A 35 4.88 -8.69 5.94
N LYS A 36 5.26 -8.50 7.21
CA LYS A 36 4.97 -9.45 8.30
C LYS A 36 3.48 -9.70 8.50
N THR A 37 2.66 -8.66 8.36
CA THR A 37 1.21 -8.72 8.57
C THR A 37 0.42 -8.78 7.26
N GLN A 38 1.11 -8.83 6.11
CA GLN A 38 0.52 -8.83 4.78
C GLN A 38 -0.42 -7.62 4.50
N LYS A 39 -0.11 -6.47 5.10
CA LYS A 39 -0.92 -5.25 4.96
C LYS A 39 -0.16 -4.13 4.27
N VAL A 40 -0.90 -3.22 3.65
CA VAL A 40 -0.39 -2.00 3.02
C VAL A 40 -1.22 -0.81 3.48
N LEU A 41 -0.55 0.31 3.74
CA LEU A 41 -1.18 1.60 3.98
C LEU A 41 -1.22 2.37 2.65
N VAL A 42 -2.41 2.71 2.19
CA VAL A 42 -2.63 3.38 0.91
C VAL A 42 -3.27 4.73 1.17
N GLU A 43 -2.75 5.76 0.51
CA GLU A 43 -3.23 7.13 0.64
C GLU A 43 -4.72 7.25 0.28
N GLY A 44 -5.50 7.91 1.14
CA GLY A 44 -6.92 8.17 0.93
C GLY A 44 -7.86 6.97 1.09
N ILE A 45 -7.32 5.77 1.30
CA ILE A 45 -8.07 4.49 1.35
C ILE A 45 -8.12 3.97 2.79
N GLY A 46 -9.20 3.29 3.16
CA GLY A 46 -9.34 2.70 4.49
C GLY A 46 -9.46 3.74 5.59
N ARG A 47 -10.08 4.90 5.30
CA ARG A 47 -10.23 5.98 6.29
C ARG A 47 -11.10 5.54 7.47
N VAL A 48 -10.54 5.64 8.66
CA VAL A 48 -11.20 5.35 9.93
C VAL A 48 -11.20 6.58 10.83
N LYS A 49 -12.31 6.76 11.56
CA LYS A 49 -12.43 7.78 12.59
C LYS A 49 -11.87 7.22 13.90
N LYS A 50 -10.80 7.82 14.41
CA LYS A 50 -10.16 7.45 15.68
C LYS A 50 -10.37 8.57 16.69
N HIS A 51 -10.97 8.23 17.82
CA HIS A 51 -11.03 9.11 18.97
C HIS A 51 -9.65 9.14 19.63
N THR A 52 -8.98 10.27 19.54
CA THR A 52 -7.65 10.46 20.12
C THR A 52 -7.77 11.37 21.33
N ARG A 53 -7.18 10.94 22.45
CA ARG A 53 -7.15 11.72 23.69
C ARG A 53 -6.49 13.07 23.39
N ILE A 54 -7.06 14.14 23.93
CA ILE A 54 -6.51 15.48 23.81
C ILE A 54 -5.14 15.50 24.49
N SER A 55 -4.10 15.77 23.70
CA SER A 55 -2.75 16.00 24.19
C SER A 55 -2.38 17.46 23.96
N THR A 56 -1.83 18.09 24.99
CA THR A 56 -1.25 19.42 24.88
C THR A 56 0.19 19.28 24.40
N SER A 57 0.51 19.84 23.23
CA SER A 57 1.88 19.95 22.74
C SER A 57 2.70 20.88 23.66
N GLN A 58 4.04 20.73 23.70
CA GLN A 58 4.94 21.61 24.45
C GLN A 58 4.76 23.12 24.14
N ARG A 59 4.15 23.47 23.00
CA ARG A 59 3.83 24.85 22.62
C ARG A 59 2.39 25.29 22.97
N GLY A 60 1.68 24.55 23.82
CA GLY A 60 0.32 24.88 24.28
C GLY A 60 -0.81 24.54 23.30
N ALA A 61 -0.49 24.05 22.09
CA ALA A 61 -1.51 23.60 21.13
C ALA A 61 -2.18 22.30 21.63
N GLN A 62 -3.49 22.34 21.82
CA GLN A 62 -4.29 21.14 22.09
C GLN A 62 -4.65 20.46 20.77
N SER A 63 -4.14 19.25 20.56
CA SER A 63 -4.56 18.39 19.45
C SER A 63 -5.27 17.17 20.03
N GLY A 64 -6.49 16.92 19.56
CA GLY A 64 -7.33 15.82 20.02
C GLY A 64 -8.72 15.84 19.38
N GLY A 65 -9.53 14.84 19.72
CA GLY A 65 -10.88 14.68 19.17
C GLY A 65 -10.96 13.56 18.13
N ILE A 66 -11.89 13.69 17.18
CA ILE A 66 -12.13 12.69 16.14
C ILE A 66 -11.18 12.95 14.97
N VAL A 67 -10.09 12.19 14.90
CA VAL A 67 -9.12 12.26 13.80
C VAL A 67 -9.50 11.23 12.74
N THR A 68 -9.51 11.65 11.47
CA THR A 68 -9.61 10.71 10.36
C THR A 68 -8.20 10.32 9.93
N GLN A 69 -7.90 9.03 9.99
CA GLN A 69 -6.60 8.48 9.59
C GLN A 69 -6.81 7.30 8.63
N GLU A 70 -5.84 7.06 7.75
CA GLU A 70 -5.84 5.87 6.91
C GLU A 70 -5.55 4.62 7.74
N ALA A 71 -6.22 3.52 7.41
CA ALA A 71 -5.96 2.21 7.99
C ALA A 71 -5.34 1.28 6.95
N ALA A 72 -4.47 0.40 7.42
CA ALA A 72 -3.82 -0.57 6.55
C ALA A 72 -4.83 -1.63 6.07
N ILE A 73 -4.80 -1.92 4.77
CA ILE A 73 -5.64 -2.92 4.10
C ILE A 73 -4.82 -4.16 3.73
N HIS A 74 -5.47 -5.30 3.60
CA HIS A 74 -4.78 -6.55 3.24
C HIS A 74 -4.29 -6.51 1.78
N VAL A 75 -3.08 -7.01 1.54
CA VAL A 75 -2.42 -6.95 0.22
C VAL A 75 -3.18 -7.70 -0.88
N SER A 76 -3.99 -8.70 -0.53
CA SER A 76 -4.84 -9.41 -1.51
C SER A 76 -5.92 -8.54 -2.13
N ASN A 77 -6.32 -7.46 -1.44
CA ASN A 77 -7.41 -6.60 -1.85
C ASN A 77 -6.93 -5.46 -2.75
N VAL A 78 -5.63 -5.41 -3.07
CA VAL A 78 -5.05 -4.40 -3.95
C VAL A 78 -4.31 -5.01 -5.12
N MET A 79 -4.24 -4.26 -6.21
CA MET A 79 -3.45 -4.60 -7.39
C MET A 79 -2.60 -3.42 -7.82
N VAL A 80 -1.36 -3.69 -8.24
CA VAL A 80 -0.46 -2.65 -8.77
C VAL A 80 -1.00 -2.14 -10.10
N ILE A 81 -0.94 -0.83 -10.28
CA ILE A 81 -1.26 -0.14 -11.52
C ILE A 81 0.05 0.01 -12.30
N ASP A 82 0.04 -0.36 -13.59
CA ASP A 82 1.21 -0.15 -14.46
C ASP A 82 1.26 1.27 -15.03
N SER A 83 2.28 1.53 -15.83
CA SER A 83 2.46 2.79 -16.56
C SER A 83 1.33 3.13 -17.54
N GLU A 84 0.46 2.18 -17.87
CA GLU A 84 -0.75 2.39 -18.69
C GLU A 84 -2.02 2.57 -17.84
N ASP A 85 -1.85 2.83 -16.54
CA ASP A 85 -2.92 3.21 -15.62
C ASP A 85 -4.00 2.13 -15.38
N LYS A 86 -3.64 0.88 -15.67
CA LYS A 86 -4.54 -0.27 -15.62
C LYS A 86 -3.98 -1.32 -14.63
N PRO A 87 -4.84 -2.06 -13.90
CA PRO A 87 -4.42 -3.03 -12.87
C PRO A 87 -3.68 -4.24 -13.45
N THR A 88 -2.57 -4.66 -12.82
CA THR A 88 -1.73 -5.77 -13.30
C THR A 88 -1.19 -6.66 -12.19
N ARG A 89 -0.90 -7.92 -12.53
CA ARG A 89 -0.08 -8.79 -11.68
C ARG A 89 1.40 -8.53 -11.92
N VAL A 90 2.15 -8.40 -10.82
CA VAL A 90 3.61 -8.26 -10.84
C VAL A 90 4.28 -9.58 -11.22
N GLY A 91 5.14 -9.52 -12.23
CA GLY A 91 6.12 -10.54 -12.61
C GLY A 91 7.55 -10.06 -12.38
N TYR A 92 8.52 -10.92 -12.68
CA TYR A 92 9.95 -10.61 -12.58
C TYR A 92 10.66 -11.04 -13.86
N ARG A 93 11.59 -10.21 -14.33
CA ARG A 93 12.50 -10.49 -15.46
C ARG A 93 13.93 -10.18 -15.02
N LYS A 94 14.90 -10.93 -15.53
CA LYS A 94 16.32 -10.62 -15.32
C LYS A 94 16.78 -9.64 -16.41
N ASP A 95 17.48 -8.61 -15.99
CA ASP A 95 18.16 -7.67 -16.88
C ASP A 95 19.48 -8.26 -17.41
N GLU A 96 20.15 -7.55 -18.34
CA GLU A 96 21.45 -7.93 -18.89
C GLU A 96 22.53 -8.08 -17.81
N GLU A 97 22.42 -7.30 -16.73
CA GLU A 97 23.29 -7.38 -15.55
C GLU A 97 22.85 -8.46 -14.52
N GLY A 98 21.81 -9.26 -14.83
CA GLY A 98 21.28 -10.31 -13.96
C GLY A 98 20.38 -9.83 -12.81
N ARG A 99 20.14 -8.52 -12.69
CA ARG A 99 19.24 -7.92 -11.69
C ARG A 99 17.78 -8.28 -11.98
N SER A 100 17.00 -8.56 -10.93
CA SER A 100 15.57 -8.89 -11.07
C SER A 100 14.72 -7.61 -11.08
N ILE A 101 14.20 -7.25 -12.25
CA ILE A 101 13.31 -6.12 -12.47
C ILE A 101 11.85 -6.60 -12.36
N ARG A 102 11.00 -5.76 -11.76
CA ARG A 102 9.56 -6.00 -11.69
C ARG A 102 8.92 -5.60 -13.01
N VAL A 103 8.08 -6.48 -13.55
CA VAL A 103 7.39 -6.24 -14.81
C VAL A 103 5.88 -6.42 -14.65
N SER A 104 5.12 -5.64 -15.40
CA SER A 104 3.69 -5.86 -15.60
C SER A 104 3.50 -7.14 -16.40
N ARG A 105 2.77 -8.12 -15.85
CA ARG A 105 2.45 -9.34 -16.62
C ARG A 105 1.48 -9.08 -17.79
N ARG A 106 0.85 -7.91 -17.85
CA ARG A 106 -0.03 -7.56 -18.96
C ARG A 106 0.74 -6.96 -20.13
N THR A 107 1.60 -5.99 -19.85
CA THR A 107 2.27 -5.20 -20.90
C THR A 107 3.73 -5.59 -21.11
N GLY A 108 4.32 -6.37 -20.20
CA GLY A 108 5.75 -6.72 -20.23
C GLY A 108 6.69 -5.56 -19.89
N LYS A 109 6.13 -4.36 -19.65
CA LYS A 109 6.86 -3.15 -19.28
C LYS A 109 7.22 -3.15 -17.80
N ASP A 110 8.20 -2.33 -17.44
CA ASP A 110 8.69 -2.22 -16.08
C ASP A 110 7.69 -1.44 -15.18
N LEU A 111 7.70 -1.76 -13.88
CA LEU A 111 6.79 -1.24 -12.83
C LEU A 111 7.45 -0.26 -11.86
#